data_AF-A0AAU3C5U2-F1
#
_entry.id   AF-A0AAU3C5U2-F1
#
_cell.length_a   1.000
_cell.length_b   1.000
_cell.length_c   1.000
_cell.angle_alpha   90.00
_cell.angle_beta   90.00
_cell.angle_gamma   90.00
#
_symmetry.space_group_name_H-M   'P 1'
#
loop_
_entity.id
_entity.type
_entity.pdbx_description
1 polymer ?
#
loop_
_entity_poly.entity_id
_entity_poly.type
_entity_poly.pdbx_seq_one_letter_code
_entity_poly.pdbx_strand_id
1 'polypeptide(L)'
;MNSASWQARITCGRETGAGFLVTERHVLTCAHVVARGGSEEVRVSFARGGESLPAKVVAHGGWDGRDTDPGDVAVLELDRSVPLEPAEFAGPSDAYGDPPRRLVAYGFPKRYEEGTLAEYRATADQLIAGEWVQLEAWVAHGQPLAPGFSGAAVTLADTGRVVGMVSAAARDPGIRNGRMLPAHVMARYWPRLGELIPTPEYGRTEKERLRELVLARGPEFDGRPECSPERLYSDAVGPFGPPLPGRRFRSLWDAAWYLLSEVPDTGAVARFAARLADFTEDAPTRGALRAWPSRAYDRRPRPPVNPPGPPAAGTQPWSPILVEIAPSGSGDHQFLVEVSAYNGRHRRVVGSRALPADRVRGYALERIDEAYHELEPGARELIAFVLPRRWLNTDVAHWQRSADDDSPLGSFAPLVVMDLERRRSGGLQHKLLQKWQRLEGRSAAPLHRIGCGALGQDPVRLTIGLRRGADMVGFASPPRAQGTRRLFQASLNAAVPVMLWPRSGCRGEHRDGVHEDCTGAAFLDRLAAHLADLPPSELPSHIHELRETAYADDGPEPHWAYDLALLWEDPRCLPDPVGYLHSPVG
;
A
#
# COMPACT_ATOMS: atom_id res chain seq x y z
N MET A 1 32.64 -2.70 -10.54
CA MET A 1 31.68 -2.88 -11.64
C MET A 1 32.28 -3.89 -12.61
N ASN A 2 31.82 -5.15 -12.59
CA ASN A 2 32.09 -6.08 -13.69
C ASN A 2 31.43 -5.46 -14.93
N SER A 3 32.21 -5.04 -15.93
CA SER A 3 31.62 -4.50 -17.17
C SER A 3 30.76 -5.59 -17.78
N ALA A 4 29.45 -5.44 -17.72
CA ALA A 4 28.53 -6.43 -18.24
C ALA A 4 28.85 -6.70 -19.73
N SER A 5 28.83 -7.98 -20.12
CA SER A 5 29.13 -8.42 -21.48
C SER A 5 27.87 -8.59 -22.33
N TRP A 6 26.70 -8.56 -21.70
CA TRP A 6 25.42 -8.85 -22.31
C TRP A 6 24.77 -7.65 -23.02
N GLN A 7 25.30 -6.43 -22.87
CA GLN A 7 24.82 -5.28 -23.64
C GLN A 7 25.16 -5.44 -25.11
N ALA A 8 24.17 -5.20 -25.95
CA ALA A 8 24.23 -5.41 -27.38
C ALA A 8 23.93 -4.13 -28.14
N ARG A 9 24.67 -3.91 -29.22
CA ARG A 9 24.34 -2.98 -30.30
C ARG A 9 23.52 -3.72 -31.35
N ILE A 10 22.41 -3.11 -31.74
CA ILE A 10 21.49 -3.64 -32.76
C ILE A 10 21.58 -2.77 -34.00
N THR A 11 21.70 -3.40 -35.16
CA THR A 11 21.67 -2.72 -36.46
C THR A 11 20.60 -3.35 -37.35
N CYS A 12 19.72 -2.51 -37.91
CA CYS A 12 18.70 -2.92 -38.87
C CYS A 12 18.71 -1.93 -40.04
N GLY A 13 19.34 -2.31 -41.15
CA GLY A 13 19.64 -1.39 -42.25
C GLY A 13 20.47 -0.18 -41.78
N ARG A 14 19.88 1.02 -41.81
CA ARG A 14 20.52 2.28 -41.35
C ARG A 14 20.22 2.64 -39.90
N GLU A 15 19.29 1.94 -39.26
CA GLU A 15 18.93 2.20 -37.87
C GLU A 15 19.92 1.50 -36.93
N THR A 16 20.26 2.18 -35.83
CA THR A 16 21.12 1.65 -34.77
C THR A 16 20.48 1.90 -33.43
N GLY A 17 20.41 0.87 -32.61
CA GLY A 17 19.92 0.94 -31.25
C GLY A 17 20.75 0.06 -30.32
N ALA A 18 20.26 -0.06 -29.11
CA ALA A 18 20.79 -0.93 -28.08
C ALA A 18 19.86 -2.13 -27.84
N GLY A 19 20.37 -3.12 -27.15
CA GLY A 19 19.67 -4.31 -26.72
C GLY A 19 20.44 -4.99 -25.61
N PHE A 20 19.90 -6.07 -25.08
CA PHE A 20 20.57 -6.85 -24.06
C PHE A 20 20.17 -8.32 -24.08
N LEU A 21 21.14 -9.20 -23.85
CA LEU A 21 20.97 -10.64 -23.79
C LEU A 21 20.16 -11.04 -22.54
N VAL A 22 19.11 -11.83 -22.70
CA VAL A 22 18.23 -12.31 -21.61
C VAL A 22 18.22 -13.83 -21.47
N THR A 23 18.68 -14.54 -22.50
CA THR A 23 19.05 -15.96 -22.47
C THR A 23 20.23 -16.14 -23.42
N GLU A 24 20.88 -17.30 -23.47
CA GLU A 24 22.02 -17.56 -24.38
C GLU A 24 21.76 -17.26 -25.86
N ARG A 25 20.48 -17.15 -26.28
CA ARG A 25 20.09 -16.92 -27.68
C ARG A 25 19.08 -15.78 -27.89
N HIS A 26 18.56 -15.16 -26.83
CA HIS A 26 17.53 -14.13 -26.96
C HIS A 26 18.02 -12.77 -26.49
N VAL A 27 17.73 -11.74 -27.29
CA VAL A 27 18.06 -10.33 -27.01
C VAL A 27 16.78 -9.50 -27.01
N LEU A 28 16.61 -8.67 -25.97
CA LEU A 28 15.55 -7.67 -25.93
C LEU A 28 16.02 -6.35 -26.56
N THR A 29 15.13 -5.69 -27.28
CA THR A 29 15.32 -4.34 -27.82
C THR A 29 13.95 -3.65 -28.02
N CYS A 30 13.96 -2.39 -28.44
CA CYS A 30 12.75 -1.68 -28.85
C CYS A 30 12.26 -2.16 -30.21
N ALA A 31 10.95 -2.22 -30.38
CA ALA A 31 10.33 -2.57 -31.65
C ALA A 31 10.73 -1.61 -32.77
N HIS A 32 10.76 -0.30 -32.49
CA HIS A 32 11.09 0.71 -33.48
C HIS A 32 12.55 0.59 -34.00
N VAL A 33 13.46 0.02 -33.22
CA VAL A 33 14.87 -0.21 -33.64
C VAL A 33 14.94 -1.25 -34.76
N VAL A 34 14.01 -2.20 -34.78
CA VAL A 34 13.94 -3.28 -35.77
C VAL A 34 12.72 -3.18 -36.67
N ALA A 35 12.13 -1.98 -36.79
CA ALA A 35 10.93 -1.73 -37.60
C ALA A 35 11.08 -2.16 -39.08
N ARG A 36 12.32 -2.21 -39.59
CA ARG A 36 12.64 -2.65 -40.96
C ARG A 36 13.11 -4.10 -41.05
N GLY A 37 13.00 -4.90 -39.98
CA GLY A 37 13.51 -6.27 -39.93
C GLY A 37 12.83 -7.23 -40.91
N GLY A 38 11.69 -6.85 -41.50
CA GLY A 38 11.05 -7.60 -42.59
C GLY A 38 11.68 -7.38 -43.97
N SER A 39 12.44 -6.30 -44.16
CA SER A 39 13.09 -5.94 -45.44
C SER A 39 14.61 -5.83 -45.35
N GLU A 40 15.16 -5.65 -44.15
CA GLU A 40 16.58 -5.43 -43.87
C GLU A 40 17.08 -6.50 -42.89
N GLU A 41 18.35 -6.90 -43.02
CA GLU A 41 18.97 -7.83 -42.07
C GLU A 41 19.12 -7.17 -40.69
N VAL A 42 18.72 -7.89 -39.64
CA VAL A 42 18.96 -7.50 -38.24
C VAL A 42 20.24 -8.17 -37.76
N ARG A 43 21.19 -7.38 -37.28
CA ARG A 43 22.44 -7.88 -36.70
C ARG A 43 22.67 -7.38 -35.28
N VAL A 44 23.36 -8.19 -34.49
CA VAL A 44 23.62 -7.98 -33.07
C VAL A 44 25.11 -8.13 -32.79
N SER A 45 25.70 -7.17 -32.08
CA SER A 45 27.09 -7.24 -31.62
C SER A 45 27.19 -6.84 -30.14
N PHE A 46 28.06 -7.47 -29.35
CA PHE A 46 28.15 -7.23 -27.91
C PHE A 46 29.28 -6.27 -27.52
N ALA A 47 29.09 -5.52 -26.43
CA ALA A 47 29.99 -4.44 -26.00
C ALA A 47 31.44 -4.87 -25.72
N ARG A 48 31.67 -6.13 -25.30
CA ARG A 48 33.02 -6.67 -25.04
C ARG A 48 33.73 -7.22 -26.29
N GLY A 49 33.19 -6.92 -27.47
CA GLY A 49 33.68 -7.43 -28.75
C GLY A 49 33.06 -8.77 -29.11
N GLY A 50 33.20 -9.15 -30.38
CA GLY A 50 32.60 -10.34 -30.96
C GLY A 50 32.16 -10.10 -32.39
N GLU A 51 31.95 -11.19 -33.13
CA GLU A 51 31.37 -11.12 -34.47
C GLU A 51 29.93 -10.60 -34.41
N SER A 52 29.55 -9.76 -35.38
CA SER A 52 28.15 -9.34 -35.55
C SER A 52 27.31 -10.54 -36.02
N LEU A 53 26.38 -10.98 -35.19
CA LEU A 53 25.53 -12.14 -35.44
C LEU A 53 24.22 -11.73 -36.13
N PRO A 54 23.78 -12.47 -37.16
CA PRO A 54 22.42 -12.35 -37.66
C PRO A 54 21.40 -12.72 -36.57
N ALA A 55 20.27 -12.04 -36.56
CA ALA A 55 19.17 -12.33 -35.66
C ALA A 55 17.81 -12.21 -36.37
N LYS A 56 16.80 -12.90 -35.83
CA LYS A 56 15.42 -12.85 -36.33
C LYS A 56 14.51 -12.31 -35.24
N VAL A 57 13.54 -11.48 -35.62
CA VAL A 57 12.49 -11.03 -34.69
C VAL A 57 11.53 -12.20 -34.46
N VAL A 58 11.50 -12.73 -33.23
CA VAL A 58 10.65 -13.89 -32.86
C VAL A 58 9.44 -13.50 -32.01
N ALA A 59 9.46 -12.31 -31.43
CA ALA A 59 8.29 -11.70 -30.81
C ALA A 59 8.32 -10.19 -31.00
N HIS A 60 7.14 -9.58 -31.14
CA HIS A 60 6.93 -8.16 -31.33
C HIS A 60 5.75 -7.71 -30.47
N GLY A 61 5.89 -6.60 -29.75
CA GLY A 61 4.89 -6.14 -28.79
C GLY A 61 3.63 -5.53 -29.40
N GLY A 62 3.60 -5.36 -30.72
CA GLY A 62 2.45 -4.78 -31.45
C GLY A 62 2.53 -3.27 -31.63
N TRP A 63 3.73 -2.70 -31.50
CA TRP A 63 3.96 -1.27 -31.78
C TRP A 63 3.61 -0.90 -33.22
N ASP A 64 2.78 0.13 -33.41
CA ASP A 64 2.17 0.50 -34.70
C ASP A 64 2.81 1.73 -35.36
N GLY A 65 3.93 2.24 -34.84
CA GLY A 65 4.72 3.27 -35.50
C GLY A 65 4.77 4.64 -34.82
N ARG A 66 3.96 4.89 -33.78
CA ARG A 66 3.91 6.18 -33.08
C ARG A 66 4.59 6.10 -31.72
N ASP A 67 5.15 7.21 -31.26
CA ASP A 67 5.85 7.32 -29.96
C ASP A 67 4.96 7.06 -28.73
N THR A 68 3.64 7.12 -28.90
CA THR A 68 2.65 6.86 -27.85
C THR A 68 1.99 5.49 -28.00
N ASP A 69 2.35 4.72 -29.03
CA ASP A 69 1.78 3.39 -29.22
C ASP A 69 2.41 2.43 -28.21
N PRO A 70 1.61 1.61 -27.53
CA PRO A 70 2.12 0.65 -26.55
C PRO A 70 2.91 -0.47 -27.23
N GLY A 71 3.71 -1.18 -26.45
CA GLY A 71 4.34 -2.42 -26.91
C GLY A 71 5.55 -2.22 -27.81
N ASP A 72 6.32 -1.16 -27.57
CA ASP A 72 7.63 -0.91 -28.19
C ASP A 72 8.72 -1.89 -27.67
N VAL A 73 8.49 -3.19 -27.89
CA VAL A 73 9.33 -4.31 -27.48
C VAL A 73 9.49 -5.27 -28.65
N ALA A 74 10.71 -5.69 -28.91
CA ALA A 74 11.02 -6.80 -29.80
C ALA A 74 11.97 -7.79 -29.11
N VAL A 75 11.77 -9.07 -29.40
CA VAL A 75 12.66 -10.16 -28.99
C VAL A 75 13.35 -10.68 -30.23
N LEU A 76 14.67 -10.67 -30.19
CA LEU A 76 15.51 -11.19 -31.26
C LEU A 76 16.06 -12.56 -30.85
N GLU A 77 15.92 -13.55 -31.72
CA GLU A 77 16.63 -14.82 -31.61
C GLU A 77 17.90 -14.77 -32.47
N LEU A 78 19.05 -14.96 -31.83
CA LEU A 78 20.34 -15.05 -32.50
C LEU A 78 20.43 -16.33 -33.33
N ASP A 79 21.14 -16.29 -34.46
CA ASP A 79 21.47 -17.48 -35.25
C ASP A 79 21.99 -18.64 -34.36
N ARG A 80 22.95 -18.33 -33.49
CA ARG A 80 23.61 -19.28 -32.58
C ARG A 80 23.66 -18.76 -31.14
N SER A 81 23.75 -19.68 -30.18
CA SER A 81 23.97 -19.33 -28.77
C SER A 81 25.32 -18.64 -28.59
N VAL A 82 25.37 -17.68 -27.66
CA VAL A 82 26.59 -16.97 -27.29
C VAL A 82 27.08 -17.40 -25.90
N PRO A 83 28.40 -17.55 -25.68
CA PRO A 83 28.97 -17.93 -24.39
C PRO A 83 29.08 -16.71 -23.47
N LEU A 84 27.97 -15.98 -23.31
CA LEU A 84 27.87 -14.79 -22.48
C LEU A 84 26.80 -15.01 -21.42
N GLU A 85 27.11 -14.65 -20.17
CA GLU A 85 26.13 -14.65 -19.09
C GLU A 85 25.01 -13.63 -19.41
N PRO A 86 23.75 -14.06 -19.49
CA PRO A 86 22.62 -13.16 -19.72
C PRO A 86 22.40 -12.17 -18.58
N ALA A 87 21.63 -11.12 -18.85
CA ALA A 87 21.28 -10.12 -17.86
C ALA A 87 20.37 -10.69 -16.76
N GLU A 88 20.67 -10.38 -15.51
CA GLU A 88 19.79 -10.64 -14.37
C GLU A 88 18.76 -9.52 -14.21
N PHE A 89 17.52 -9.86 -13.83
CA PHE A 89 16.45 -8.90 -13.58
C PHE A 89 16.31 -8.57 -12.10
N ALA A 90 15.91 -7.34 -11.82
CA ALA A 90 15.44 -6.89 -10.52
C ALA A 90 13.92 -7.09 -10.40
N GLY A 91 13.40 -7.05 -9.18
CA GLY A 91 11.96 -7.10 -8.93
C GLY A 91 11.25 -5.82 -9.38
N PRO A 92 9.92 -5.86 -9.60
CA PRO A 92 9.14 -4.73 -10.13
C PRO A 92 9.30 -3.42 -9.36
N SER A 93 9.48 -3.49 -8.04
CA SER A 93 9.58 -2.32 -7.15
C SER A 93 11.02 -1.88 -6.87
N ASP A 94 12.04 -2.64 -7.29
CA ASP A 94 13.44 -2.40 -6.90
C ASP A 94 14.03 -1.12 -7.52
N ALA A 95 13.42 -0.61 -8.60
CA ALA A 95 13.80 0.63 -9.26
C ALA A 95 13.50 1.88 -8.43
N TYR A 96 12.67 1.76 -7.39
CA TYR A 96 12.15 2.85 -6.59
C TYR A 96 12.64 2.77 -5.14
N GLY A 97 12.54 3.88 -4.41
CA GLY A 97 12.92 3.94 -2.99
C GLY A 97 13.17 5.37 -2.52
N ASP A 98 13.20 5.53 -1.20
CA ASP A 98 13.66 6.75 -0.52
C ASP A 98 14.87 6.40 0.35
N PRO A 99 16.10 6.87 0.01
CA PRO A 99 16.41 7.80 -1.08
C PRO A 99 16.29 7.19 -2.50
N PRO A 100 16.14 8.02 -3.56
CA PRO A 100 16.04 7.56 -4.94
C PRO A 100 17.21 6.66 -5.36
N ARG A 101 16.90 5.56 -6.05
CA ARG A 101 17.89 4.59 -6.53
C ARG A 101 18.60 5.13 -7.78
N ARG A 102 19.93 4.96 -7.84
CA ARG A 102 20.73 5.32 -9.02
C ARG A 102 20.62 4.24 -10.08
N LEU A 103 20.21 4.64 -11.27
CA LEU A 103 20.04 3.80 -12.45
C LEU A 103 21.10 4.13 -13.50
N VAL A 104 21.50 3.14 -14.28
CA VAL A 104 22.53 3.25 -15.32
C VAL A 104 22.01 2.61 -16.60
N ALA A 105 22.17 3.30 -17.73
CA ALA A 105 21.89 2.79 -19.06
C ALA A 105 23.16 2.82 -19.92
N TYR A 106 23.38 1.78 -20.72
CA TYR A 106 24.49 1.69 -21.67
C TYR A 106 23.94 1.65 -23.09
N GLY A 107 24.17 2.70 -23.86
CA GLY A 107 23.67 2.84 -25.24
C GLY A 107 24.79 2.98 -26.26
N PHE A 108 24.44 2.94 -27.55
CA PHE A 108 25.39 3.01 -28.68
C PHE A 108 25.04 4.19 -29.61
N PRO A 109 25.21 5.45 -29.16
CA PRO A 109 24.88 6.62 -29.98
C PRO A 109 25.80 6.76 -31.19
N LYS A 110 25.34 7.49 -32.21
CA LYS A 110 26.12 7.75 -33.43
C LYS A 110 27.48 8.37 -33.04
N ARG A 111 28.57 7.82 -33.60
CA ARG A 111 30.00 8.15 -33.34
C ARG A 111 30.64 7.53 -32.10
N TYR A 112 29.92 6.71 -31.34
CA TYR A 112 30.45 5.95 -30.21
C TYR A 112 30.06 4.49 -30.36
N GLU A 113 30.79 3.77 -31.22
CA GLU A 113 30.49 2.35 -31.52
C GLU A 113 30.81 1.44 -30.34
N GLU A 114 31.77 1.85 -29.52
CA GLU A 114 32.11 1.27 -28.23
C GLU A 114 30.97 1.43 -27.22
N GLY A 115 30.08 2.42 -27.39
CA GLY A 115 28.97 2.74 -26.50
C GLY A 115 29.30 3.72 -25.37
N THR A 116 28.26 4.24 -24.72
CA THR A 116 28.36 5.27 -23.66
C THR A 116 27.40 4.96 -22.51
N LEU A 117 27.81 5.34 -21.30
CA LEU A 117 27.01 5.22 -20.08
C LEU A 117 26.26 6.52 -19.77
N ALA A 118 25.03 6.40 -19.32
CA ALA A 118 24.26 7.52 -18.79
C ALA A 118 23.52 7.13 -17.51
N GLU A 119 23.40 8.09 -16.59
CA GLU A 119 22.92 7.86 -15.22
C GLU A 119 21.61 8.58 -14.95
N TYR A 120 20.67 7.87 -14.34
CA TYR A 120 19.30 8.31 -14.15
C TYR A 120 18.74 7.93 -12.78
N ARG A 121 17.55 8.44 -12.50
CA ARG A 121 16.63 7.96 -11.45
C ARG A 121 15.22 7.85 -12.02
N ALA A 122 14.43 6.93 -11.48
CA ALA A 122 12.98 6.92 -11.71
C ALA A 122 12.31 7.97 -10.80
N THR A 123 11.31 8.67 -11.32
CA THR A 123 10.60 9.72 -10.56
C THR A 123 9.54 9.15 -9.61
N ALA A 124 8.79 8.17 -10.07
CA ALA A 124 7.73 7.48 -9.35
C ALA A 124 7.48 6.11 -9.98
N ASP A 125 6.77 5.25 -9.27
CA ASP A 125 6.26 3.95 -9.77
C ASP A 125 5.01 4.08 -10.66
N GLN A 126 4.45 5.30 -10.77
CA GLN A 126 3.33 5.61 -11.65
C GLN A 126 3.68 5.39 -13.13
N LEU A 127 2.95 4.47 -13.77
CA LEU A 127 3.04 4.25 -15.22
C LEU A 127 2.33 5.37 -16.00
N ILE A 128 3.05 6.01 -16.90
CA ILE A 128 2.53 6.94 -17.91
C ILE A 128 1.87 6.11 -19.01
N ALA A 129 0.59 6.38 -19.27
CA ALA A 129 -0.24 5.65 -20.22
C ALA A 129 -0.27 4.12 -19.99
N GLY A 130 -0.01 3.67 -18.75
CA GLY A 130 0.02 2.24 -18.40
C GLY A 130 1.25 1.47 -18.90
N GLU A 131 2.25 2.16 -19.44
CA GLU A 131 3.44 1.57 -20.10
C GLU A 131 4.75 2.04 -19.47
N TRP A 132 4.97 3.36 -19.42
CA TRP A 132 6.31 3.92 -19.24
C TRP A 132 6.52 4.55 -17.86
N VAL A 133 7.76 4.52 -17.39
CA VAL A 133 8.24 5.29 -16.25
C VAL A 133 9.14 6.41 -16.75
N GLN A 134 8.98 7.61 -16.18
CA GLN A 134 9.86 8.73 -16.50
C GLN A 134 11.22 8.57 -15.81
N LEU A 135 12.28 8.74 -16.60
CA LEU A 135 13.65 8.85 -16.14
C LEU A 135 14.08 10.31 -16.09
N GLU A 136 14.76 10.69 -15.01
CA GLU A 136 15.45 11.97 -14.88
C GLU A 136 16.94 11.74 -14.76
N ALA A 137 17.74 12.61 -15.38
CA ALA A 137 19.19 12.56 -15.26
C ALA A 137 19.61 12.67 -13.77
N TRP A 138 20.55 11.83 -13.34
CA TRP A 138 21.01 11.77 -11.94
C TRP A 138 21.62 13.09 -11.47
N VAL A 139 22.33 13.78 -12.36
CA VAL A 139 22.91 15.11 -12.14
C VAL A 139 22.39 16.07 -13.20
N ALA A 140 22.22 17.36 -12.83
CA ALA A 140 21.69 18.39 -13.71
C ALA A 140 22.49 18.59 -15.01
N HIS A 141 23.76 18.15 -15.05
CA HIS A 141 24.64 18.17 -16.23
C HIS A 141 24.88 16.79 -16.87
N GLY A 142 24.09 15.78 -16.50
CA GLY A 142 24.23 14.41 -17.00
C GLY A 142 23.98 14.31 -18.51
N GLN A 143 24.58 13.29 -19.14
CA GLN A 143 24.39 12.99 -20.56
C GLN A 143 22.91 12.69 -20.82
N PRO A 144 22.22 13.39 -21.75
CA PRO A 144 20.84 13.07 -22.10
C PRO A 144 20.76 11.74 -22.85
N LEU A 145 19.60 11.08 -22.78
CA LEU A 145 19.32 9.95 -23.67
C LEU A 145 19.31 10.46 -25.11
N ALA A 146 20.10 9.81 -25.96
CA ALA A 146 20.25 10.18 -27.37
C ALA A 146 19.84 8.99 -28.26
N PRO A 147 19.56 9.24 -29.56
CA PRO A 147 19.40 8.15 -30.53
C PRO A 147 20.57 7.16 -30.45
N GLY A 148 20.25 5.86 -30.32
CA GLY A 148 21.20 4.79 -30.02
C GLY A 148 21.12 4.23 -28.60
N PHE A 149 20.43 4.91 -27.67
CA PHE A 149 20.07 4.35 -26.36
C PHE A 149 18.77 3.55 -26.38
N SER A 150 17.90 3.73 -27.38
CA SER A 150 16.67 2.94 -27.51
C SER A 150 16.97 1.45 -27.49
N GLY A 151 16.32 0.72 -26.61
CA GLY A 151 16.53 -0.71 -26.37
C GLY A 151 17.62 -1.03 -25.34
N ALA A 152 18.31 -0.04 -24.78
CA ALA A 152 19.32 -0.26 -23.74
C ALA A 152 18.67 -0.74 -22.44
N ALA A 153 19.28 -1.72 -21.77
CA ALA A 153 18.89 -2.06 -20.41
C ALA A 153 19.11 -0.88 -19.47
N VAL A 154 18.14 -0.63 -18.60
CA VAL A 154 18.27 0.23 -17.43
C VAL A 154 18.55 -0.66 -16.24
N THR A 155 19.70 -0.48 -15.59
CA THR A 155 20.17 -1.29 -14.48
C THR A 155 20.32 -0.51 -13.19
N LEU A 156 20.16 -1.18 -12.05
CA LEU A 156 20.56 -0.64 -10.75
C LEU A 156 22.09 -0.51 -10.69
N ALA A 157 22.60 0.65 -10.27
CA ALA A 157 24.04 0.93 -10.24
C ALA A 157 24.83 0.04 -9.26
N ASP A 158 24.19 -0.43 -8.20
CA ASP A 158 24.79 -1.24 -7.13
C ASP A 158 24.91 -2.73 -7.50
N THR A 159 23.88 -3.28 -8.14
CA THR A 159 23.74 -4.72 -8.41
C THR A 159 23.93 -5.07 -9.89
N GLY A 160 23.78 -4.12 -10.81
CA GLY A 160 23.79 -4.37 -12.25
C GLY A 160 22.54 -5.09 -12.78
N ARG A 161 21.52 -5.29 -11.94
CA ARG A 161 20.27 -5.95 -12.33
C ARG A 161 19.37 -5.03 -13.13
N VAL A 162 18.72 -5.58 -14.16
CA VAL A 162 17.83 -4.88 -15.09
C VAL A 162 16.50 -4.58 -14.43
N VAL A 163 16.12 -3.30 -14.40
CA VAL A 163 14.80 -2.84 -13.95
C VAL A 163 13.86 -2.50 -15.12
N GLY A 164 14.41 -2.27 -16.31
CA GLY A 164 13.63 -1.95 -17.50
C GLY A 164 14.51 -1.72 -18.71
N MET A 165 13.92 -1.16 -19.77
CA MET A 165 14.56 -0.87 -21.04
C MET A 165 14.27 0.57 -21.46
N VAL A 166 15.24 1.29 -21.98
CA VAL A 166 15.03 2.63 -22.55
C VAL A 166 14.15 2.50 -23.79
N SER A 167 13.00 3.17 -23.83
CA SER A 167 12.07 3.14 -24.98
C SER A 167 12.10 4.45 -25.78
N ALA A 168 12.19 5.61 -25.13
CA ALA A 168 12.26 6.88 -25.83
C ALA A 168 13.13 7.91 -25.11
N ALA A 169 13.76 8.78 -25.90
CA ALA A 169 14.38 10.02 -25.45
C ALA A 169 13.42 11.20 -25.72
N ALA A 170 13.46 12.25 -24.90
CA ALA A 170 12.72 13.48 -25.19
C ALA A 170 13.16 14.06 -26.55
N ARG A 171 12.19 14.47 -27.37
CA ARG A 171 12.43 15.06 -28.69
C ARG A 171 13.04 16.47 -28.62
N ASP A 172 12.96 17.13 -27.48
CA ASP A 172 13.54 18.45 -27.24
C ASP A 172 14.92 18.31 -26.55
N PRO A 173 16.02 18.78 -27.17
CA PRO A 173 17.35 18.79 -26.57
C PRO A 173 17.46 19.53 -25.22
N GLY A 174 16.51 20.42 -24.91
CA GLY A 174 16.42 21.14 -23.64
C GLY A 174 15.76 20.34 -22.51
N ILE A 175 15.04 19.25 -22.83
CA ILE A 175 14.34 18.40 -21.86
C ILE A 175 15.17 17.13 -21.61
N ARG A 176 15.78 17.02 -20.43
CA ARG A 176 16.65 15.90 -20.06
C ARG A 176 15.89 14.74 -19.42
N ASN A 177 14.69 14.45 -19.94
CA ASN A 177 13.84 13.39 -19.45
C ASN A 177 13.84 12.23 -20.45
N GLY A 178 13.86 11.01 -19.91
CA GLY A 178 13.78 9.76 -20.66
C GLY A 178 12.52 8.99 -20.33
N ARG A 179 12.24 7.95 -21.12
CA ARG A 179 11.22 6.94 -20.78
C ARG A 179 11.85 5.57 -20.70
N MET A 180 11.57 4.88 -19.61
CA MET A 180 11.86 3.47 -19.41
C MET A 180 10.57 2.67 -19.57
N LEU A 181 10.64 1.56 -20.27
CA LEU A 181 9.66 0.49 -20.22
C LEU A 181 10.08 -0.50 -19.12
N PRO A 182 9.36 -0.62 -18.00
CA PRO A 182 9.76 -1.49 -16.89
C PRO A 182 9.78 -2.97 -17.29
N ALA A 183 10.62 -3.77 -16.64
CA ALA A 183 10.75 -5.20 -16.94
C ALA A 183 9.42 -5.96 -16.83
N HIS A 184 8.63 -5.65 -15.80
CA HIS A 184 7.33 -6.29 -15.62
C HIS A 184 6.31 -5.92 -16.71
N VAL A 185 6.42 -4.74 -17.31
CA VAL A 185 5.60 -4.34 -18.46
C VAL A 185 6.04 -5.08 -19.71
N MET A 186 7.36 -5.21 -19.95
CA MET A 186 7.89 -5.99 -21.07
C MET A 186 7.40 -7.45 -21.06
N ALA A 187 7.27 -8.05 -19.88
CA ALA A 187 6.79 -9.42 -19.72
C ALA A 187 5.32 -9.63 -20.13
N ARG A 188 4.52 -8.55 -20.23
CA ARG A 188 3.18 -8.60 -20.80
C ARG A 188 3.21 -8.92 -22.30
N TYR A 189 4.28 -8.51 -23.01
CA TYR A 189 4.46 -8.68 -24.45
C TYR A 189 5.21 -9.97 -24.81
N TRP A 190 6.09 -10.42 -23.91
CA TRP A 190 6.78 -11.70 -24.05
C TRP A 190 6.67 -12.50 -22.74
N PRO A 191 5.64 -13.36 -22.60
CA PRO A 191 5.32 -14.10 -21.38
C PRO A 191 6.49 -14.81 -20.69
N ARG A 192 7.43 -15.37 -21.47
CA ARG A 192 8.62 -16.06 -20.96
C ARG A 192 9.53 -15.16 -20.12
N LEU A 193 9.52 -13.85 -20.36
CA LEU A 193 10.30 -12.90 -19.58
C LEU A 193 9.88 -12.87 -18.10
N GLY A 194 8.59 -13.10 -17.81
CA GLY A 194 8.06 -13.11 -16.45
C GLY A 194 8.72 -14.17 -15.56
N GLU A 195 9.23 -15.26 -16.14
CA GLU A 195 9.95 -16.32 -15.43
C GLU A 195 11.29 -15.82 -14.89
N LEU A 196 11.95 -14.91 -15.62
CA LEU A 196 13.27 -14.35 -15.30
C LEU A 196 13.20 -13.20 -14.28
N ILE A 197 12.06 -12.53 -14.16
CA ILE A 197 11.87 -11.37 -13.27
C ILE A 197 11.52 -11.85 -11.86
N PRO A 198 12.30 -11.56 -10.81
CA PRO A 198 11.96 -11.92 -9.44
C PRO A 198 10.60 -11.34 -9.02
N THR A 199 9.76 -12.15 -8.37
CA THR A 199 8.48 -11.72 -7.77
C THR A 199 8.46 -12.08 -6.29
N PRO A 200 7.71 -11.35 -5.44
CA PRO A 200 7.54 -11.74 -4.05
C PRO A 200 6.97 -13.16 -3.95
N GLU A 201 7.53 -13.96 -3.04
CA GLU A 201 7.10 -15.35 -2.72
C GLU A 201 7.27 -16.42 -3.80
N TYR A 202 7.33 -16.07 -5.09
CA TYR A 202 7.37 -17.06 -6.20
C TYR A 202 8.68 -17.00 -7.00
N GLY A 203 9.36 -18.15 -7.07
CA GLY A 203 10.59 -18.35 -7.84
C GLY A 203 10.34 -18.62 -9.33
N ARG A 204 11.44 -18.74 -10.08
CA ARG A 204 11.42 -19.03 -11.53
C ARG A 204 10.65 -20.32 -11.85
N THR A 205 10.99 -21.43 -11.17
CA THR A 205 10.36 -22.75 -11.39
C THR A 205 8.85 -22.73 -11.14
N GLU A 206 8.38 -21.99 -10.12
CA GLU A 206 6.95 -21.90 -9.80
C GLU A 206 6.18 -21.12 -10.86
N LYS A 207 6.76 -20.03 -11.38
CA LYS A 207 6.17 -19.23 -12.46
C LYS A 207 6.19 -19.97 -13.80
N GLU A 208 7.29 -20.66 -14.12
CA GLU A 208 7.38 -21.57 -15.27
C GLU A 208 6.26 -22.61 -15.20
N ARG A 209 6.11 -23.25 -14.04
CA ARG A 209 5.07 -24.26 -13.82
C ARG A 209 3.66 -23.68 -13.95
N LEU A 210 3.40 -22.50 -13.38
CA LEU A 210 2.10 -21.84 -13.53
C LEU A 210 1.80 -21.54 -15.00
N ARG A 211 2.79 -21.03 -15.76
CA ARG A 211 2.61 -20.73 -17.18
C ARG A 211 2.27 -21.97 -17.97
N GLU A 212 2.98 -23.08 -17.73
CA GLU A 212 2.67 -24.36 -18.35
C GLU A 212 1.25 -24.83 -18.04
N LEU A 213 0.79 -24.69 -16.80
CA LEU A 213 -0.56 -25.09 -16.40
C LEU A 213 -1.64 -24.20 -17.03
N VAL A 214 -1.40 -22.89 -17.10
CA VAL A 214 -2.28 -21.93 -17.78
C VAL A 214 -2.36 -22.24 -19.28
N LEU A 215 -1.24 -22.57 -19.92
CA LEU A 215 -1.21 -22.96 -21.34
C LEU A 215 -1.87 -24.33 -21.58
N ALA A 216 -1.65 -25.29 -20.69
CA ALA A 216 -2.23 -26.63 -20.78
C ALA A 216 -3.76 -26.63 -20.62
N ARG A 217 -4.33 -25.60 -19.97
CA ARG A 217 -5.78 -25.42 -19.93
C ARG A 217 -6.40 -25.22 -21.32
N GLY A 218 -5.65 -24.69 -22.30
CA GLY A 218 -6.16 -24.43 -23.65
C GLY A 218 -6.59 -22.97 -23.87
N PRO A 219 -7.25 -22.69 -25.00
CA PRO A 219 -7.45 -21.33 -25.49
C PRO A 219 -8.35 -20.50 -24.58
N GLU A 220 -8.16 -19.18 -24.65
CA GLU A 220 -8.95 -18.22 -23.92
C GLU A 220 -10.39 -18.20 -24.40
N PHE A 221 -11.33 -18.13 -23.46
CA PHE A 221 -12.76 -18.03 -23.75
C PHE A 221 -13.30 -19.24 -24.53
N ASP A 222 -13.60 -20.34 -23.82
CA ASP A 222 -14.47 -21.43 -24.31
C ASP A 222 -15.95 -20.97 -24.45
N GLY A 223 -16.20 -19.70 -24.79
CA GLY A 223 -17.52 -19.07 -24.77
C GLY A 223 -18.12 -18.88 -23.37
N ARG A 224 -17.36 -19.15 -22.31
CA ARG A 224 -17.79 -19.03 -20.90
C ARG A 224 -17.30 -17.70 -20.29
N PRO A 225 -18.16 -16.69 -20.12
CA PRO A 225 -17.76 -15.39 -19.57
C PRO A 225 -17.18 -15.48 -18.15
N GLU A 226 -17.55 -16.52 -17.39
CA GLU A 226 -17.05 -16.79 -16.03
C GLU A 226 -15.56 -17.17 -16.01
N CYS A 227 -15.01 -17.65 -17.13
CA CYS A 227 -13.60 -18.01 -17.28
C CYS A 227 -12.80 -16.92 -18.03
N SER A 228 -13.37 -15.71 -18.16
CA SER A 228 -12.64 -14.57 -18.71
C SER A 228 -11.44 -14.19 -17.81
N PRO A 229 -10.31 -13.74 -18.37
CA PRO A 229 -9.19 -13.26 -17.58
C PRO A 229 -9.59 -12.17 -16.57
N GLU A 230 -10.48 -11.26 -16.96
CA GLU A 230 -11.01 -10.21 -16.10
C GLU A 230 -11.82 -10.78 -14.93
N ARG A 231 -12.69 -11.76 -15.19
CA ARG A 231 -13.48 -12.38 -14.12
C ARG A 231 -12.61 -13.20 -13.17
N LEU A 232 -11.67 -13.97 -13.70
CA LEU A 232 -10.73 -14.75 -12.89
C LEU A 232 -9.83 -13.84 -12.06
N TYR A 233 -9.40 -12.70 -12.60
CA TYR A 233 -8.72 -11.66 -11.84
C TYR A 233 -9.60 -11.16 -10.69
N SER A 234 -10.83 -10.72 -10.98
CA SER A 234 -11.76 -10.22 -9.95
C SER A 234 -12.08 -11.25 -8.87
N ASP A 235 -12.30 -12.52 -9.25
CA ASP A 235 -12.51 -13.62 -8.31
C ASP A 235 -11.24 -13.85 -7.45
N ALA A 236 -10.05 -13.73 -8.04
CA ALA A 236 -8.77 -13.95 -7.36
C ALA A 236 -8.42 -12.85 -6.36
N VAL A 237 -8.58 -11.58 -6.73
CA VAL A 237 -8.32 -10.45 -5.81
C VAL A 237 -9.48 -10.21 -4.85
N GLY A 238 -10.65 -10.77 -5.14
CA GLY A 238 -11.88 -10.61 -4.36
C GLY A 238 -12.50 -9.22 -4.53
N PRO A 239 -13.66 -8.96 -3.89
CA PRO A 239 -14.35 -7.67 -3.96
C PRO A 239 -13.55 -6.51 -3.36
N PHE A 240 -12.48 -6.81 -2.63
CA PHE A 240 -11.55 -5.85 -2.01
C PHE A 240 -10.27 -5.64 -2.81
N GLY A 241 -10.04 -6.44 -3.84
CA GLY A 241 -8.85 -6.34 -4.66
C GLY A 241 -8.71 -5.03 -5.42
N PRO A 242 -7.51 -4.74 -5.96
CA PRO A 242 -7.34 -3.61 -6.87
C PRO A 242 -8.37 -3.70 -8.02
N PRO A 243 -8.89 -2.56 -8.51
CA PRO A 243 -9.80 -2.57 -9.64
C PRO A 243 -9.11 -3.18 -10.86
N LEU A 244 -9.90 -3.67 -11.81
CA LEU A 244 -9.37 -4.08 -13.10
C LEU A 244 -8.50 -2.96 -13.67
N PRO A 245 -7.32 -3.30 -14.22
CA PRO A 245 -6.49 -2.28 -14.83
C PRO A 245 -7.27 -1.60 -15.96
N GLY A 246 -6.96 -0.33 -16.25
CA GLY A 246 -7.62 0.42 -17.34
C GLY A 246 -7.39 -0.15 -18.75
N ARG A 247 -6.75 -1.31 -18.87
CA ARG A 247 -6.52 -2.10 -20.08
C ARG A 247 -7.17 -3.47 -19.92
N ARG A 248 -7.60 -4.08 -21.03
CA ARG A 248 -8.01 -5.49 -21.03
C ARG A 248 -6.80 -6.40 -20.91
N PHE A 249 -7.01 -7.58 -20.34
CA PHE A 249 -6.00 -8.62 -20.35
C PHE A 249 -5.98 -9.29 -21.72
N ARG A 250 -4.78 -9.55 -22.22
CA ARG A 250 -4.57 -10.21 -23.52
C ARG A 250 -4.57 -11.72 -23.43
N SER A 251 -4.42 -12.24 -22.21
CA SER A 251 -4.43 -13.67 -21.95
C SER A 251 -4.72 -14.02 -20.50
N LEU A 252 -5.02 -15.30 -20.24
CA LEU A 252 -5.04 -15.84 -18.87
C LEU A 252 -3.69 -15.64 -18.18
N TRP A 253 -2.59 -15.77 -18.94
CA TRP A 253 -1.26 -15.51 -18.40
C TRP A 253 -1.04 -14.03 -18.10
N ASP A 254 -1.55 -13.11 -18.92
CA ASP A 254 -1.46 -11.67 -18.66
C ASP A 254 -2.16 -11.30 -17.33
N ALA A 255 -3.32 -11.89 -17.05
CA ALA A 255 -3.98 -11.75 -15.74
C ALA A 255 -3.16 -12.35 -14.60
N ALA A 256 -2.65 -13.59 -14.75
CA ALA A 256 -1.80 -14.22 -13.73
C ALA A 256 -0.51 -13.44 -13.47
N TRP A 257 0.10 -12.90 -14.53
CA TRP A 257 1.31 -12.08 -14.45
C TRP A 257 1.04 -10.74 -13.77
N TYR A 258 -0.10 -10.10 -14.05
CA TYR A 258 -0.51 -8.89 -13.36
C TYR A 258 -0.68 -9.13 -11.84
N LEU A 259 -1.28 -10.27 -11.46
CA LEU A 259 -1.36 -10.69 -10.04
C LEU A 259 0.03 -10.90 -9.40
N LEU A 260 0.98 -11.46 -10.14
CA LEU A 260 2.34 -11.73 -9.65
C LEU A 260 3.21 -10.48 -9.51
N SER A 261 2.98 -9.45 -10.34
CA SER A 261 3.93 -8.34 -10.53
C SER A 261 3.41 -6.97 -10.11
N GLU A 262 2.08 -6.77 -10.08
CA GLU A 262 1.47 -5.46 -9.85
C GLU A 262 0.42 -5.48 -8.72
N VAL A 263 0.00 -6.65 -8.25
CA VAL A 263 -0.94 -6.78 -7.11
C VAL A 263 -0.17 -7.06 -5.81
N PRO A 264 -0.38 -6.28 -4.74
CA PRO A 264 0.32 -6.48 -3.47
C PRO A 264 0.00 -7.79 -2.75
N ASP A 265 -1.20 -8.35 -2.96
CA ASP A 265 -1.60 -9.64 -2.39
C ASP A 265 -0.96 -10.80 -3.17
N THR A 266 0.14 -11.31 -2.63
CA THR A 266 0.88 -12.46 -3.14
C THR A 266 0.06 -13.75 -3.17
N GLY A 267 -1.00 -13.87 -2.37
CA GLY A 267 -1.89 -15.04 -2.37
C GLY A 267 -2.90 -15.03 -3.52
N ALA A 268 -3.11 -13.90 -4.20
CA ALA A 268 -4.14 -13.77 -5.23
C ALA A 268 -3.88 -14.68 -6.44
N VAL A 269 -2.63 -14.84 -6.86
CA VAL A 269 -2.28 -15.75 -7.96
C VAL A 269 -2.58 -17.23 -7.64
N ALA A 270 -2.46 -17.64 -6.37
CA ALA A 270 -2.81 -19.01 -5.97
C ALA A 270 -4.33 -19.22 -6.02
N ARG A 271 -5.13 -18.22 -5.61
CA ARG A 271 -6.59 -18.24 -5.76
C ARG A 271 -7.01 -18.22 -7.22
N PHE A 272 -6.31 -17.46 -8.07
CA PHE A 272 -6.49 -17.49 -9.52
C PHE A 272 -6.28 -18.89 -10.09
N ALA A 273 -5.17 -19.55 -9.74
CA ALA A 273 -4.88 -20.92 -10.20
C ALA A 273 -5.94 -21.92 -9.72
N ALA A 274 -6.35 -21.83 -8.45
CA ALA A 274 -7.40 -22.69 -7.89
C ALA A 274 -8.76 -22.46 -8.57
N ARG A 275 -9.10 -21.21 -8.89
CA ARG A 275 -10.33 -20.85 -9.61
C ARG A 275 -10.29 -21.30 -11.06
N LEU A 276 -9.17 -21.11 -11.74
CA LEU A 276 -8.95 -21.61 -13.11
C LEU A 276 -9.15 -23.13 -13.18
N ALA A 277 -8.73 -23.87 -12.13
CA ALA A 277 -8.93 -25.31 -12.04
C ALA A 277 -10.42 -25.73 -12.09
N ASP A 278 -11.34 -24.92 -11.57
CA ASP A 278 -12.79 -25.20 -11.65
C ASP A 278 -13.27 -25.30 -13.09
N PHE A 279 -12.58 -24.61 -14.01
CA PHE A 279 -12.90 -24.58 -15.42
C PHE A 279 -12.05 -25.55 -16.24
N THR A 280 -11.07 -26.25 -15.66
CA THR A 280 -10.18 -27.19 -16.38
C THR A 280 -10.81 -28.56 -16.52
N GLU A 281 -10.93 -29.10 -17.74
CA GLU A 281 -11.49 -30.44 -18.00
C GLU A 281 -10.47 -31.58 -17.79
N ASP A 282 -9.22 -31.35 -18.17
CA ASP A 282 -8.13 -32.31 -17.98
C ASP A 282 -7.85 -32.52 -16.48
N ALA A 283 -8.05 -33.76 -16.00
CA ALA A 283 -7.94 -34.08 -14.58
C ALA A 283 -6.52 -33.89 -14.00
N PRO A 284 -5.43 -34.32 -14.68
CA PRO A 284 -4.07 -34.00 -14.25
C PRO A 284 -3.80 -32.49 -14.13
N THR A 285 -4.16 -31.70 -15.13
CA THR A 285 -3.96 -30.24 -15.14
C THR A 285 -4.80 -29.56 -14.05
N ARG A 286 -6.06 -29.98 -13.87
CA ARG A 286 -6.93 -29.51 -12.78
C ARG A 286 -6.30 -29.77 -11.41
N GLY A 287 -5.83 -31.00 -11.17
CA GLY A 287 -5.18 -31.37 -9.91
C GLY A 287 -3.92 -30.53 -9.65
N ALA A 288 -3.10 -30.33 -10.68
CA ALA A 288 -1.89 -29.54 -10.58
C ALA A 288 -2.16 -28.03 -10.35
N LEU A 289 -3.20 -27.46 -10.96
CA LEU A 289 -3.63 -26.07 -10.71
C LEU A 289 -4.10 -25.86 -9.27
N ARG A 290 -4.88 -26.81 -8.71
CA ARG A 290 -5.32 -26.73 -7.29
C ARG A 290 -4.18 -26.91 -6.30
N ALA A 291 -3.17 -27.70 -6.68
CA ALA A 291 -1.99 -27.95 -5.84
C ALA A 291 -0.91 -26.86 -5.98
N TRP A 292 -1.07 -25.91 -6.91
CA TRP A 292 -0.12 -24.84 -7.12
C TRP A 292 -0.36 -23.69 -6.10
N PRO A 293 0.69 -23.14 -5.47
CA PRO A 293 2.11 -23.47 -5.65
C PRO A 293 2.49 -24.80 -4.96
N SER A 294 3.17 -25.67 -5.69
CA SER A 294 3.71 -26.92 -5.15
C SER A 294 4.88 -26.59 -4.23
N ARG A 295 4.63 -26.38 -2.94
CA ARG A 295 5.71 -26.19 -1.95
C ARG A 295 6.52 -27.48 -1.75
N ALA A 296 7.40 -27.77 -2.71
CA ALA A 296 8.48 -28.74 -2.60
C ALA A 296 9.80 -27.94 -2.59
N TYR A 297 10.59 -28.10 -1.52
CA TYR A 297 11.89 -27.44 -1.23
C TYR A 297 11.85 -25.98 -0.73
N ASP A 298 11.62 -25.77 0.57
CA ASP A 298 12.70 -25.49 1.55
C ASP A 298 12.14 -25.45 2.99
N ARG A 299 11.78 -26.63 3.51
CA ARG A 299 11.63 -26.84 4.95
C ARG A 299 13.04 -27.00 5.52
N ARG A 300 13.72 -25.88 5.82
CA ARG A 300 14.59 -25.89 6.99
C ARG A 300 13.69 -25.97 8.22
N PRO A 301 13.91 -26.93 9.14
CA PRO A 301 13.11 -27.02 10.36
C PRO A 301 13.39 -25.79 11.21
N ARG A 302 12.44 -24.86 11.22
CA ARG A 302 12.25 -23.98 12.38
C ARG A 302 11.92 -24.92 13.55
N PRO A 303 12.50 -24.73 14.76
CA PRO A 303 12.26 -25.62 15.88
C PRO A 303 10.75 -25.80 16.09
N PRO A 304 10.31 -26.98 16.56
CA PRO A 304 8.91 -27.39 16.51
C PRO A 304 8.07 -26.37 17.28
N VAL A 305 7.38 -25.50 16.53
CA VAL A 305 6.18 -24.88 17.03
C VAL A 305 5.14 -25.97 16.83
N ASN A 306 4.63 -26.49 17.94
CA ASN A 306 3.50 -27.41 17.96
C ASN A 306 2.45 -26.96 16.93
N PRO A 307 1.74 -27.89 16.26
CA PRO A 307 0.53 -27.49 15.54
C PRO A 307 -0.26 -26.62 16.51
N PRO A 308 -0.71 -25.41 16.13
CA PRO A 308 -1.67 -24.74 16.97
C PRO A 308 -2.80 -25.77 17.10
N GLY A 309 -2.99 -26.25 18.33
CA GLY A 309 -4.31 -26.69 18.73
C GLY A 309 -5.30 -25.58 18.35
N PRO A 310 -6.61 -25.87 18.36
CA PRO A 310 -7.61 -24.81 18.20
C PRO A 310 -7.13 -23.58 18.97
N PRO A 311 -6.99 -22.40 18.32
CA PRO A 311 -6.27 -21.27 18.88
C PRO A 311 -6.75 -21.09 20.31
N ALA A 312 -5.84 -21.19 21.27
CA ALA A 312 -6.15 -20.77 22.62
C ALA A 312 -6.69 -19.36 22.50
N ALA A 313 -7.92 -19.12 22.97
CA ALA A 313 -8.70 -17.91 22.77
C ALA A 313 -7.83 -16.65 22.92
N GLY A 314 -7.28 -16.18 21.81
CA GLY A 314 -6.44 -15.01 21.68
C GLY A 314 -7.19 -14.12 20.70
N THR A 315 -7.58 -12.94 21.18
CA THR A 315 -8.54 -12.04 20.53
C THR A 315 -8.20 -11.82 19.06
N GLN A 316 -9.18 -12.03 18.17
CA GLN A 316 -9.05 -11.68 16.76
C GLN A 316 -8.64 -10.21 16.62
N PRO A 317 -7.79 -9.85 15.62
CA PRO A 317 -7.44 -8.48 15.35
C PRO A 317 -8.68 -7.67 14.92
N TRP A 318 -8.71 -6.39 15.29
CA TRP A 318 -9.77 -5.47 14.88
C TRP A 318 -9.85 -5.34 13.35
N SER A 319 -11.07 -5.25 12.84
CA SER A 319 -11.43 -4.95 11.45
C SER A 319 -12.13 -3.60 11.40
N PRO A 320 -11.37 -2.48 11.40
CA PRO A 320 -11.96 -1.17 11.62
C PRO A 320 -12.67 -0.58 10.39
N ILE A 321 -13.76 0.14 10.63
CA ILE A 321 -14.31 1.15 9.72
C ILE A 321 -13.68 2.49 10.09
N LEU A 322 -12.78 2.98 9.25
CA LEU A 322 -12.08 4.25 9.43
C LEU A 322 -12.85 5.38 8.77
N VAL A 323 -13.23 6.39 9.55
CA VAL A 323 -13.83 7.64 9.09
C VAL A 323 -12.80 8.74 9.25
N GLU A 324 -12.12 9.11 8.16
CA GLU A 324 -11.17 10.22 8.15
C GLU A 324 -11.87 11.50 7.72
N ILE A 325 -11.85 12.51 8.60
CA ILE A 325 -12.37 13.85 8.33
C ILE A 325 -11.15 14.78 8.33
N ALA A 326 -10.85 15.38 7.18
CA ALA A 326 -9.73 16.31 7.02
C ALA A 326 -10.21 17.66 6.48
N PRO A 327 -9.55 18.78 6.78
CA PRO A 327 -9.83 20.04 6.08
C PRO A 327 -9.64 19.86 4.57
N SER A 328 -10.58 20.33 3.74
CA SER A 328 -10.53 20.13 2.28
C SER A 328 -9.55 21.08 1.55
N GLY A 329 -9.00 22.08 2.25
CA GLY A 329 -8.22 23.16 1.65
C GLY A 329 -9.06 24.25 0.97
N SER A 330 -10.36 24.02 0.75
CA SER A 330 -11.28 24.97 0.10
C SER A 330 -12.00 25.92 1.08
N GLY A 331 -11.31 26.30 2.17
CA GLY A 331 -11.83 27.16 3.25
C GLY A 331 -12.13 26.42 4.56
N ASP A 332 -12.37 27.18 5.63
CA ASP A 332 -12.44 26.66 7.01
C ASP A 332 -13.66 25.80 7.34
N HIS A 333 -14.67 25.81 6.47
CA HIS A 333 -15.96 25.16 6.71
C HIS A 333 -16.20 23.92 5.85
N GLN A 334 -15.23 23.52 5.02
CA GLN A 334 -15.32 22.32 4.21
C GLN A 334 -14.32 21.24 4.66
N PHE A 335 -14.81 20.01 4.66
CA PHE A 335 -14.08 18.84 5.09
C PHE A 335 -14.11 17.77 4.00
N LEU A 336 -12.95 17.19 3.70
CA LEU A 336 -12.87 15.94 2.97
C LEU A 336 -13.20 14.82 3.97
N VAL A 337 -14.28 14.07 3.68
CA VAL A 337 -14.72 12.93 4.48
C VAL A 337 -14.48 11.67 3.66
N GLU A 338 -13.61 10.80 4.16
CA GLU A 338 -13.29 9.51 3.56
C GLU A 338 -13.65 8.40 4.55
N VAL A 339 -14.45 7.44 4.09
CA VAL A 339 -14.82 6.25 4.87
C VAL A 339 -14.19 5.03 4.24
N SER A 340 -13.55 4.19 5.04
CA SER A 340 -12.86 2.99 4.58
C SER A 340 -13.11 1.82 5.51
N ALA A 341 -13.27 0.62 4.98
CA ALA A 341 -13.31 -0.61 5.75
C ALA A 341 -11.94 -1.31 5.71
N TYR A 342 -11.54 -1.90 6.84
CA TYR A 342 -10.32 -2.69 6.96
C TYR A 342 -10.65 -4.15 7.27
N ASN A 343 -9.97 -5.06 6.58
CA ASN A 343 -9.92 -6.48 6.92
C ASN A 343 -8.45 -6.90 7.02
N GLY A 344 -7.98 -7.10 8.25
CA GLY A 344 -6.55 -7.30 8.54
C GLY A 344 -5.70 -6.09 8.11
N ARG A 345 -4.86 -6.26 7.09
CA ARG A 345 -4.00 -5.19 6.55
C ARG A 345 -4.57 -4.51 5.30
N HIS A 346 -5.69 -4.99 4.79
CA HIS A 346 -6.28 -4.47 3.57
C HIS A 346 -7.25 -3.33 3.90
N ARG A 347 -7.21 -2.22 3.13
CA ARG A 347 -8.09 -1.05 3.26
C ARG A 347 -8.85 -0.83 1.96
N ARG A 348 -10.19 -0.79 2.04
CA ARG A 348 -11.06 -0.38 0.92
C ARG A 348 -11.72 0.95 1.24
N VAL A 349 -11.60 1.93 0.35
CA VAL A 349 -12.34 3.19 0.46
C VAL A 349 -13.77 2.97 -0.04
N VAL A 350 -14.74 3.17 0.84
CA VAL A 350 -16.19 3.04 0.55
C VAL A 350 -16.70 4.32 -0.11
N GLY A 351 -16.21 5.46 0.34
CA GLY A 351 -16.49 6.73 -0.32
C GLY A 351 -15.61 7.86 0.18
N SER A 352 -15.36 8.85 -0.68
CA SER A 352 -14.59 10.04 -0.36
C SER A 352 -15.26 11.27 -0.98
N ARG A 353 -15.58 12.29 -0.16
CA ARG A 353 -16.28 13.49 -0.63
C ARG A 353 -15.96 14.73 0.20
N ALA A 354 -15.79 15.87 -0.46
CA ALA A 354 -15.72 17.18 0.18
C ALA A 354 -17.12 17.71 0.51
N LEU A 355 -17.36 18.06 1.77
CA LEU A 355 -18.66 18.44 2.32
C LEU A 355 -18.54 19.59 3.34
N PRO A 356 -19.56 20.46 3.45
CA PRO A 356 -19.65 21.39 4.57
C PRO A 356 -19.95 20.66 5.89
N ALA A 357 -19.58 21.29 7.01
CA ALA A 357 -19.66 20.71 8.36
C ALA A 357 -20.99 20.06 8.72
N ASP A 358 -22.11 20.69 8.37
CA ASP A 358 -23.49 20.26 8.65
C ASP A 358 -23.90 19.00 7.87
N ARG A 359 -23.24 18.72 6.74
CA ARG A 359 -23.51 17.55 5.90
C ARG A 359 -22.61 16.35 6.22
N VAL A 360 -21.56 16.54 7.03
CA VAL A 360 -20.60 15.47 7.37
C VAL A 360 -21.27 14.30 8.08
N ARG A 361 -22.11 14.55 9.10
CA ARG A 361 -22.76 13.48 9.87
C ARG A 361 -23.58 12.54 8.98
N GLY A 362 -24.48 13.11 8.16
CA GLY A 362 -25.36 12.30 7.30
C GLY A 362 -24.57 11.45 6.30
N TYR A 363 -23.57 12.04 5.65
CA TYR A 363 -22.72 11.31 4.71
C TYR A 363 -21.89 10.22 5.40
N ALA A 364 -21.29 10.53 6.56
CA ALA A 364 -20.48 9.56 7.30
C ALA A 364 -21.32 8.35 7.74
N LEU A 365 -22.52 8.56 8.30
CA LEU A 365 -23.41 7.48 8.72
C LEU A 365 -23.83 6.58 7.54
N GLU A 366 -24.19 7.18 6.41
CA GLU A 366 -24.56 6.45 5.19
C GLU A 366 -23.40 5.59 4.67
N ARG A 367 -22.17 6.13 4.66
CA ARG A 367 -20.98 5.36 4.24
C ARG A 367 -20.52 4.33 5.27
N ILE A 368 -20.78 4.55 6.57
CA ILE A 368 -20.49 3.56 7.62
C ILE A 368 -21.40 2.35 7.42
N ASP A 369 -22.69 2.55 7.15
CA ASP A 369 -23.63 1.46 6.87
C ASP A 369 -23.20 0.63 5.64
N GLU A 370 -22.77 1.30 4.57
CA GLU A 370 -22.17 0.63 3.42
C GLU A 370 -20.87 -0.12 3.78
N ALA A 371 -20.02 0.48 4.64
CA ALA A 371 -18.78 -0.15 5.09
C ALA A 371 -19.00 -1.44 5.91
N TYR A 372 -20.16 -1.60 6.55
CA TYR A 372 -20.49 -2.86 7.22
C TYR A 372 -20.70 -4.03 6.25
N HIS A 373 -21.19 -3.76 5.04
CA HIS A 373 -21.31 -4.78 3.98
C HIS A 373 -19.93 -5.26 3.50
N GLU A 374 -18.88 -4.52 3.85
CA GLU A 374 -17.50 -4.81 3.48
C GLU A 374 -16.74 -5.63 4.55
N LEU A 375 -17.33 -5.85 5.72
CA LEU A 375 -16.71 -6.66 6.78
C LEU A 375 -17.07 -8.15 6.63
N GLU A 376 -16.15 -9.04 7.01
CA GLU A 376 -16.47 -10.47 7.10
C GLU A 376 -17.51 -10.73 8.20
N PRO A 377 -18.41 -11.73 8.07
CA PRO A 377 -19.45 -11.99 9.07
C PRO A 377 -18.96 -12.28 10.50
N GLY A 378 -17.69 -12.70 10.65
CA GLY A 378 -17.04 -12.92 11.95
C GLY A 378 -15.98 -11.88 12.28
N ALA A 379 -15.96 -10.75 11.58
CA ALA A 379 -14.98 -9.69 11.80
C ALA A 379 -15.21 -9.01 13.16
N ARG A 380 -14.12 -8.73 13.87
CA ARG A 380 -14.15 -7.94 15.09
C ARG A 380 -14.21 -6.45 14.73
N GLU A 381 -15.42 -5.91 14.59
CA GLU A 381 -15.66 -4.54 14.11
C GLU A 381 -15.18 -3.43 15.07
N LEU A 382 -14.74 -2.30 14.51
CA LEU A 382 -14.35 -1.10 15.27
C LEU A 382 -14.60 0.15 14.43
N ILE A 383 -15.37 1.13 14.91
CA ILE A 383 -15.52 2.42 14.23
C ILE A 383 -14.45 3.39 14.74
N ALA A 384 -13.57 3.86 13.85
CA ALA A 384 -12.48 4.77 14.18
C ALA A 384 -12.65 6.11 13.46
N PHE A 385 -12.90 7.19 14.21
CA PHE A 385 -12.99 8.54 13.67
C PHE A 385 -11.64 9.27 13.77
N VAL A 386 -11.00 9.53 12.63
CA VAL A 386 -9.82 10.39 12.56
C VAL A 386 -10.30 11.83 12.33
N LEU A 387 -10.06 12.69 13.32
CA LEU A 387 -10.62 14.04 13.37
C LEU A 387 -9.49 15.08 13.44
N PRO A 388 -9.65 16.27 12.83
CA PRO A 388 -8.74 17.37 13.06
C PRO A 388 -8.90 17.84 14.51
N ARG A 389 -7.85 18.40 15.11
CA ARG A 389 -7.85 18.82 16.54
C ARG A 389 -9.07 19.63 16.98
N ARG A 390 -9.56 20.52 16.10
CA ARG A 390 -10.75 21.36 16.37
C ARG A 390 -12.05 20.58 16.52
N TRP A 391 -12.13 19.37 15.97
CA TRP A 391 -13.27 18.46 16.00
C TRP A 391 -13.04 17.24 16.90
N LEU A 392 -11.89 17.10 17.53
CA LEU A 392 -11.58 15.92 18.35
C LEU A 392 -12.54 15.77 19.55
N ASN A 393 -13.17 16.86 20.01
CA ASN A 393 -14.23 16.86 21.02
C ASN A 393 -15.66 16.86 20.44
N THR A 394 -15.85 16.55 19.15
CA THR A 394 -17.18 16.36 18.52
C THR A 394 -17.82 15.06 19.00
N ASP A 395 -19.12 15.08 19.30
CA ASP A 395 -19.83 13.95 19.90
C ASP A 395 -20.29 12.88 18.91
N VAL A 396 -19.32 12.24 18.28
CA VAL A 396 -19.55 11.16 17.31
C VAL A 396 -20.17 9.90 17.95
N ALA A 397 -20.01 9.69 19.25
CA ALA A 397 -20.56 8.53 19.95
C ALA A 397 -22.09 8.62 20.10
N HIS A 398 -22.62 9.84 20.28
CA HIS A 398 -24.08 10.11 20.35
C HIS A 398 -24.71 10.46 19.00
N TRP A 399 -24.02 10.23 17.89
CA TRP A 399 -24.69 10.34 16.59
C TRP A 399 -25.78 9.27 16.51
N GLN A 400 -27.03 9.70 16.48
CA GLN A 400 -28.17 8.83 16.16
C GLN A 400 -27.94 8.22 14.78
N ARG A 401 -28.15 6.90 14.69
CA ARG A 401 -27.80 6.06 13.53
C ARG A 401 -28.66 6.32 12.32
N SER A 402 -29.97 6.42 12.50
CA SER A 402 -30.92 6.68 11.41
C SER A 402 -32.12 7.47 11.92
N ALA A 403 -33.03 7.86 11.02
CA ALA A 403 -34.27 8.52 11.40
C ALA A 403 -35.22 7.59 12.17
N ASP A 404 -35.07 6.27 12.02
CA ASP A 404 -35.94 5.25 12.61
C ASP A 404 -35.29 4.53 13.82
N ASP A 405 -34.02 4.81 14.09
CA ASP A 405 -33.24 4.24 15.20
C ASP A 405 -32.50 5.36 15.95
N ASP A 406 -33.06 5.77 17.10
CA ASP A 406 -32.52 6.79 17.99
C ASP A 406 -31.29 6.32 18.79
N SER A 407 -30.87 5.06 18.67
CA SER A 407 -29.72 4.55 19.41
C SER A 407 -28.42 5.29 19.03
N PRO A 408 -27.58 5.63 20.02
CA PRO A 408 -26.24 6.19 19.79
C PRO A 408 -25.33 5.26 19.00
N LEU A 409 -24.53 5.80 18.07
CA LEU A 409 -23.53 5.01 17.34
C LEU A 409 -22.54 4.29 18.27
N GLY A 410 -22.14 4.92 19.38
CA GLY A 410 -21.19 4.36 20.34
C GLY A 410 -21.74 3.24 21.22
N SER A 411 -23.06 3.07 21.28
CA SER A 411 -23.72 1.90 21.90
C SER A 411 -24.05 0.81 20.89
N PHE A 412 -23.92 1.08 19.58
CA PHE A 412 -24.10 0.07 18.54
C PHE A 412 -22.81 -0.71 18.25
N ALA A 413 -21.66 -0.03 18.26
CA ALA A 413 -20.37 -0.65 18.01
C ALA A 413 -19.23 -0.01 18.83
N PRO A 414 -18.11 -0.72 19.06
CA PRO A 414 -16.88 -0.12 19.55
C PRO A 414 -16.49 1.11 18.74
N LEU A 415 -16.37 2.26 19.41
CA LEU A 415 -16.10 3.54 18.75
C LEU A 415 -14.99 4.32 19.45
N VAL A 416 -14.00 4.74 18.66
CA VAL A 416 -12.83 5.52 19.09
C VAL A 416 -12.63 6.77 18.24
N VAL A 417 -11.95 7.77 18.80
CA VAL A 417 -11.46 8.94 18.04
C VAL A 417 -9.94 8.97 17.98
N MET A 418 -9.40 9.60 16.94
CA MET A 418 -7.96 9.72 16.67
C MET A 418 -7.62 11.13 16.19
N ASP A 419 -6.39 11.57 16.44
CA ASP A 419 -5.89 12.89 16.05
C ASP A 419 -5.29 12.82 14.64
N LEU A 420 -5.88 13.53 13.68
CA LEU A 420 -5.43 13.55 12.28
C LEU A 420 -3.96 13.99 12.15
N GLU A 421 -3.57 15.03 12.90
CA GLU A 421 -2.22 15.58 12.87
C GLU A 421 -1.18 14.59 13.42
N ARG A 422 -1.55 13.81 14.46
CA ARG A 422 -0.72 12.73 14.99
C ARG A 422 -0.61 11.58 13.99
N ARG A 423 -1.70 11.22 13.32
CA ARG A 423 -1.73 10.18 12.27
C ARG A 423 -0.76 10.48 11.15
N ARG A 424 -0.72 11.74 10.69
CA ARG A 424 0.18 12.22 9.63
C ARG A 424 1.65 12.40 10.06
N SER A 425 1.95 12.32 11.36
CA SER A 425 3.29 12.54 11.89
C SER A 425 4.05 11.22 12.06
N GLY A 426 4.95 10.90 11.12
CA GLY A 426 5.76 9.67 11.19
C GLY A 426 6.56 9.51 12.50
N GLY A 427 7.06 10.62 13.06
CA GLY A 427 7.74 10.62 14.35
C GLY A 427 6.84 10.25 15.53
N LEU A 428 5.59 10.76 15.56
CA LEU A 428 4.63 10.41 16.61
C LEU A 428 4.09 8.98 16.42
N GLN A 429 3.82 8.55 15.19
CA GLN A 429 3.43 7.17 14.87
C GLN A 429 4.48 6.16 15.34
N HIS A 430 5.76 6.43 15.06
CA HIS A 430 6.85 5.59 15.52
C HIS A 430 6.90 5.50 17.07
N LYS A 431 6.64 6.60 17.77
CA LYS A 431 6.60 6.62 19.24
C LYS A 431 5.38 5.90 19.82
N LEU A 432 4.23 5.96 19.16
CA LEU A 432 3.04 5.19 19.51
C LEU A 432 3.29 3.69 19.34
N LEU A 433 3.89 3.26 18.24
CA LEU A 433 4.28 1.86 18.03
C LEU A 433 5.20 1.35 19.15
N GLN A 434 6.22 2.13 19.54
CA GLN A 434 7.12 1.80 20.66
C GLN A 434 6.39 1.70 22.01
N LYS A 435 5.29 2.43 22.21
CA LYS A 435 4.48 2.33 23.43
C LYS A 435 3.58 1.09 23.39
N TRP A 436 2.91 0.82 22.28
CA TRP A 436 2.07 -0.36 22.12
C TRP A 436 2.85 -1.67 22.27
N GLN A 437 4.08 -1.73 21.75
CA GLN A 437 4.99 -2.87 21.99
C GLN A 437 5.31 -3.10 23.47
N ARG A 438 5.31 -2.05 24.31
CA ARG A 438 5.52 -2.18 25.77
C ARG A 438 4.25 -2.53 26.54
N LEU A 439 3.09 -2.20 25.96
CA LEU A 439 1.76 -2.50 26.51
C LEU A 439 1.29 -3.91 26.16
N GLU A 440 1.87 -4.52 25.13
CA GLU A 440 1.55 -5.88 24.70
C GLU A 440 1.71 -6.90 25.84
N GLY A 441 0.65 -7.66 26.12
CA GLY A 441 0.62 -8.65 27.19
C GLY A 441 0.43 -8.11 28.61
N ARG A 442 0.25 -6.79 28.81
CA ARG A 442 -0.11 -6.23 30.12
C ARG A 442 -1.61 -6.37 30.39
N SER A 443 -1.96 -6.83 31.58
CA SER A 443 -3.35 -6.91 32.05
C SER A 443 -3.95 -5.55 32.38
N ALA A 444 -3.12 -4.54 32.66
CA ALA A 444 -3.55 -3.16 32.94
C ALA A 444 -2.43 -2.15 32.67
N ALA A 445 -2.80 -0.88 32.55
CA ALA A 445 -1.86 0.24 32.49
C ALA A 445 -2.25 1.34 33.49
N PRO A 446 -1.28 2.09 34.04
CA PRO A 446 -1.60 3.19 34.96
C PRO A 446 -2.25 4.36 34.23
N LEU A 447 -3.34 4.88 34.81
CA LEU A 447 -4.01 6.09 34.34
C LEU A 447 -3.34 7.35 34.94
N HIS A 448 -2.74 8.18 34.10
CA HIS A 448 -2.26 9.50 34.52
C HIS A 448 -3.44 10.49 34.58
N ARG A 449 -3.67 11.11 35.74
CA ARG A 449 -4.84 11.95 36.01
C ARG A 449 -4.52 13.44 35.81
N ILE A 450 -5.29 14.12 34.96
CA ILE A 450 -5.27 15.57 34.78
C ILE A 450 -6.58 16.15 35.33
N GLY A 451 -6.53 16.58 36.60
CA GLY A 451 -7.66 17.18 37.30
C GLY A 451 -7.92 18.65 36.93
N CYS A 452 -9.05 19.20 37.38
CA CYS A 452 -9.42 20.61 37.15
C CYS A 452 -8.41 21.61 37.74
N GLY A 453 -7.68 21.25 38.80
CA GLY A 453 -6.61 22.09 39.38
C GLY A 453 -5.31 22.14 38.57
N ALA A 454 -5.16 21.29 37.54
CA ALA A 454 -3.92 21.20 36.76
C ALA A 454 -3.77 22.30 35.69
N LEU A 455 -4.75 23.22 35.55
CA LEU A 455 -4.81 24.21 34.46
C LEU A 455 -3.63 25.20 34.41
N GLY A 456 -2.88 25.35 35.51
CA GLY A 456 -1.65 26.14 35.57
C GLY A 456 -0.36 25.37 35.26
N GLN A 457 -0.45 24.06 34.98
CA GLN A 457 0.73 23.23 34.68
C GLN A 457 1.38 23.64 33.35
N ASP A 458 2.71 23.67 33.33
CA ASP A 458 3.48 23.92 32.12
C ASP A 458 3.30 22.76 31.10
N PRO A 459 2.73 23.02 29.91
CA PRO A 459 2.47 22.00 28.88
C PRO A 459 3.75 21.31 28.38
N VAL A 460 4.90 22.00 28.37
CA VAL A 460 6.17 21.43 27.91
C VAL A 460 6.67 20.41 28.93
N ARG A 461 6.66 20.78 30.22
CA ARG A 461 7.02 19.86 31.30
C ARG A 461 6.10 18.65 31.35
N LEU A 462 4.78 18.86 31.16
CA LEU A 462 3.82 17.76 31.05
C LEU A 462 4.18 16.82 29.89
N THR A 463 4.42 17.37 28.69
CA THR A 463 4.79 16.58 27.51
C THR A 463 6.02 15.69 27.78
N ILE A 464 7.07 16.26 28.39
CA ILE A 464 8.31 15.54 28.73
C ILE A 464 8.03 14.44 29.77
N GLY A 465 7.22 14.73 30.79
CA GLY A 465 6.83 13.75 31.81
C GLY A 465 6.07 12.56 31.23
N LEU A 466 5.03 12.83 30.42
CA LEU A 466 4.19 11.80 29.81
C LEU A 466 4.96 10.87 28.86
N ARG A 467 5.99 11.37 28.18
CA ARG A 467 6.86 10.54 27.30
C ARG A 467 7.58 9.41 28.05
N ARG A 468 7.89 9.61 29.34
CA ARG A 468 8.71 8.68 30.12
C ARG A 468 7.92 7.53 30.76
N GLY A 469 6.59 7.62 30.86
CA GLY A 469 5.82 6.56 31.52
C GLY A 469 4.30 6.65 31.52
N ALA A 470 3.68 7.56 30.74
CA ALA A 470 2.23 7.59 30.64
C ALA A 470 1.74 6.81 29.41
N ASP A 471 1.01 5.74 29.70
CA ASP A 471 0.35 4.86 28.73
C ASP A 471 -1.12 5.27 28.52
N MET A 472 -1.76 5.81 29.57
CA MET A 472 -3.12 6.34 29.50
C MET A 472 -3.21 7.68 30.25
N VAL A 473 -4.05 8.59 29.74
CA VAL A 473 -4.33 9.88 30.40
C VAL A 473 -5.84 10.11 30.53
N GLY A 474 -6.31 10.44 31.74
CA GLY A 474 -7.69 10.82 32.01
C GLY A 474 -7.80 12.31 32.31
N PHE A 475 -8.73 13.03 31.67
CA PHE A 475 -9.03 14.42 31.96
C PHE A 475 -10.32 14.55 32.75
N ALA A 476 -10.32 15.39 33.79
CA ALA A 476 -11.52 15.70 34.58
C ALA A 476 -12.53 16.60 33.84
N SER A 477 -12.16 17.19 32.71
CA SER A 477 -13.00 18.13 31.96
C SER A 477 -12.75 18.04 30.45
N PRO A 478 -13.73 18.39 29.62
CA PRO A 478 -13.54 18.41 28.17
C PRO A 478 -12.52 19.48 27.76
N PRO A 479 -11.78 19.29 26.65
CA PRO A 479 -10.79 20.24 26.13
C PRO A 479 -11.45 21.47 25.45
N ARG A 480 -12.29 22.21 26.19
CA ARG A 480 -12.96 23.43 25.74
C ARG A 480 -12.21 24.69 26.18
N ALA A 481 -11.85 24.76 27.46
CA ALA A 481 -11.10 25.89 28.03
C ALA A 481 -9.66 25.90 27.51
N GLN A 482 -9.07 27.09 27.40
CA GLN A 482 -7.71 27.27 26.85
C GLN A 482 -6.65 26.47 27.63
N GLY A 483 -6.73 26.45 28.97
CA GLY A 483 -5.84 25.68 29.83
C GLY A 483 -5.92 24.18 29.52
N THR A 484 -7.13 23.60 29.57
CA THR A 484 -7.35 22.17 29.27
C THR A 484 -6.90 21.82 27.86
N ARG A 485 -7.16 22.68 26.85
CA ARG A 485 -6.71 22.47 25.46
C ARG A 485 -5.19 22.35 25.35
N ARG A 486 -4.44 23.18 26.08
CA ARG A 486 -2.96 23.12 26.08
C ARG A 486 -2.44 21.82 26.69
N LEU A 487 -3.04 21.36 27.79
CA LEU A 487 -2.67 20.09 28.43
C LEU A 487 -3.08 18.87 27.59
N PHE A 488 -4.22 18.96 26.91
CA PHE A 488 -4.68 17.97 25.95
C PHE A 488 -3.69 17.86 24.77
N GLN A 489 -3.29 19.00 24.19
CA GLN A 489 -2.27 19.03 23.14
C GLN A 489 -0.90 18.52 23.61
N ALA A 490 -0.49 18.81 24.86
CA ALA A 490 0.72 18.25 25.45
C ALA A 490 0.69 16.71 25.50
N SER A 491 -0.48 16.14 25.82
CA SER A 491 -0.69 14.69 25.87
C SER A 491 -0.64 14.06 24.47
N LEU A 492 -1.23 14.71 23.45
CA LEU A 492 -1.11 14.30 22.05
C LEU A 492 0.36 14.32 21.59
N ASN A 493 1.09 15.39 21.87
CA ASN A 493 2.51 15.57 21.51
C ASN A 493 3.47 14.65 22.28
N ALA A 494 3.00 14.04 23.37
CA ALA A 494 3.71 13.02 24.11
C ALA A 494 3.45 11.60 23.58
N ALA A 495 2.70 11.48 22.47
CA ALA A 495 2.28 10.22 21.89
C ALA A 495 1.63 9.32 22.94
N VAL A 496 0.69 9.84 23.74
CA VAL A 496 -0.08 9.01 24.67
C VAL A 496 -1.07 8.13 23.87
N PRO A 497 -1.00 6.79 24.01
CA PRO A 497 -1.85 5.85 23.25
C PRO A 497 -3.35 6.00 23.51
N VAL A 498 -3.72 6.18 24.79
CA VAL A 498 -5.11 6.23 25.23
C VAL A 498 -5.38 7.52 26.01
N MET A 499 -6.41 8.27 25.62
CA MET A 499 -6.86 9.45 26.34
C MET A 499 -8.37 9.38 26.55
N LEU A 500 -8.85 9.65 27.76
CA LEU A 500 -10.28 9.63 28.10
C LEU A 500 -10.70 10.93 28.77
N TRP A 501 -11.90 11.40 28.46
CA TRP A 501 -12.47 12.62 29.04
C TRP A 501 -14.00 12.61 28.95
N PRO A 502 -14.70 13.34 29.84
CA PRO A 502 -16.13 13.54 29.72
C PRO A 502 -16.42 14.68 28.74
N ARG A 503 -17.54 14.61 28.01
CA ARG A 503 -17.99 15.73 27.15
C ARG A 503 -18.74 16.81 27.90
N SER A 504 -19.37 16.46 29.01
CA SER A 504 -19.88 17.39 30.01
C SER A 504 -18.80 17.68 31.06
N GLY A 505 -18.93 18.80 31.77
CA GLY A 505 -17.98 19.20 32.81
C GLY A 505 -18.65 20.06 33.86
N CYS A 506 -17.90 20.42 34.91
CA CYS A 506 -18.38 21.30 35.98
C CYS A 506 -18.90 22.63 35.41
N ARG A 507 -20.06 23.10 35.88
CA ARG A 507 -20.66 24.38 35.47
C ARG A 507 -20.01 25.61 36.14
N GLY A 508 -19.13 25.43 37.12
CA GLY A 508 -18.53 26.53 37.92
C GLY A 508 -17.14 26.96 37.45
N GLU A 509 -16.83 28.27 37.56
CA GLU A 509 -15.46 28.79 37.42
C GLU A 509 -14.65 28.41 38.65
N HIS A 510 -13.67 27.52 38.50
CA HIS A 510 -12.72 27.17 39.56
C HIS A 510 -11.69 28.31 39.74
N ARG A 511 -12.09 29.38 40.44
CA ARG A 511 -11.17 30.47 40.79
C ARG A 511 -10.36 30.19 42.05
N ASP A 512 -10.88 29.43 43.01
CA ASP A 512 -10.18 29.14 44.26
C ASP A 512 -10.53 27.75 44.82
N GLY A 513 -9.59 26.81 44.75
CA GLY A 513 -9.60 25.58 45.56
C GLY A 513 -10.47 24.41 45.07
N VAL A 514 -10.05 23.20 45.48
CA VAL A 514 -10.75 21.93 45.27
C VAL A 514 -12.04 21.97 46.10
N HIS A 515 -13.22 21.95 45.47
CA HIS A 515 -14.48 21.67 46.16
C HIS A 515 -14.62 20.17 46.40
N GLU A 516 -15.18 19.79 47.56
CA GLU A 516 -15.40 18.38 47.95
C GLU A 516 -16.28 17.61 46.95
N ASP A 517 -17.15 18.31 46.19
CA ASP A 517 -18.07 17.73 45.19
C ASP A 517 -17.67 18.03 43.73
N CYS A 518 -16.38 17.91 43.39
CA CYS A 518 -15.93 18.09 42.01
C CYS A 518 -16.35 16.89 41.14
N THR A 519 -17.36 17.08 40.27
CA THR A 519 -17.83 16.03 39.34
C THR A 519 -16.71 15.48 38.44
N GLY A 520 -15.76 16.33 38.05
CA GLY A 520 -14.57 15.90 37.30
C GLY A 520 -13.61 15.01 38.11
N ALA A 521 -13.48 15.22 39.42
CA ALA A 521 -12.66 14.36 40.28
C ALA A 521 -13.33 13.00 40.48
N ALA A 522 -14.64 13.01 40.77
CA ALA A 522 -15.46 11.80 40.90
C ALA A 522 -15.47 10.97 39.60
N PHE A 523 -15.55 11.63 38.45
CA PHE A 523 -15.38 10.99 37.13
C PHE A 523 -14.03 10.28 37.02
N LEU A 524 -12.93 10.94 37.38
CA LEU A 524 -11.60 10.35 37.31
C LEU A 524 -11.41 9.19 38.30
N ASP A 525 -12.07 9.22 39.47
CA ASP A 525 -12.04 8.11 40.43
C ASP A 525 -12.79 6.88 39.88
N ARG A 526 -14.00 7.07 39.34
CA ARG A 526 -14.76 5.99 38.68
C ARG A 526 -14.02 5.44 37.46
N LEU A 527 -13.43 6.31 36.66
CA LEU A 527 -12.62 5.91 35.50
C LEU A 527 -11.39 5.10 35.91
N ALA A 528 -10.65 5.54 36.92
CA ALA A 528 -9.49 4.81 37.41
C ALA A 528 -9.86 3.43 37.97
N ALA A 529 -10.98 3.34 38.70
CA ALA A 529 -11.50 2.08 39.22
C ALA A 529 -11.91 1.12 38.08
N HIS A 530 -12.62 1.63 37.06
CA HIS A 530 -13.07 0.82 35.93
C HIS A 530 -11.91 0.28 35.08
N LEU A 531 -10.84 1.07 34.90
CA LEU A 531 -9.68 0.70 34.07
C LEU A 531 -8.62 -0.14 34.80
N ALA A 532 -8.75 -0.36 36.12
CA ALA A 532 -7.67 -0.90 36.96
C ALA A 532 -7.14 -2.26 36.51
N ASP A 533 -8.02 -3.10 35.94
CA ASP A 533 -7.73 -4.48 35.54
C ASP A 533 -8.04 -4.75 34.05
N LEU A 534 -8.14 -3.69 33.24
CA LEU A 534 -8.48 -3.81 31.82
C LEU A 534 -7.26 -3.63 30.92
N PRO A 535 -7.02 -4.56 29.96
CA PRO A 535 -5.91 -4.44 29.04
C PRO A 535 -6.16 -3.28 28.06
N PRO A 536 -5.17 -2.37 27.85
CA PRO A 536 -5.34 -1.21 26.99
C PRO A 536 -5.78 -1.52 25.55
N SER A 537 -5.42 -2.69 25.02
CA SER A 537 -5.78 -3.13 23.66
C SER A 537 -7.26 -3.49 23.50
N GLU A 538 -7.94 -3.81 24.60
CA GLU A 538 -9.34 -4.26 24.62
C GLU A 538 -10.29 -3.15 25.07
N LEU A 539 -9.76 -1.96 25.41
CA LEU A 539 -10.57 -0.82 25.84
C LEU A 539 -11.68 -0.41 24.87
N PRO A 540 -11.53 -0.49 23.52
CA PRO A 540 -12.65 -0.19 22.65
C PRO A 540 -13.88 -1.09 22.91
N SER A 541 -13.69 -2.38 23.22
CA SER A 541 -14.78 -3.29 23.61
C SER A 541 -15.38 -2.92 24.98
N HIS A 542 -14.54 -2.74 26.00
CA HIS A 542 -15.05 -2.46 27.35
C HIS A 542 -15.73 -1.09 27.47
N ILE A 543 -15.25 -0.08 26.74
CA ILE A 543 -15.91 1.23 26.71
C ILE A 543 -17.23 1.16 25.94
N HIS A 544 -17.36 0.28 24.95
CA HIS A 544 -18.64 0.02 24.29
C HIS A 544 -19.66 -0.59 25.25
N GLU A 545 -19.31 -1.67 25.97
CA GLU A 545 -20.16 -2.28 27.01
C GLU A 545 -20.56 -1.27 28.09
N LEU A 546 -19.63 -0.39 28.48
CA LEU A 546 -19.88 0.69 29.44
C LEU A 546 -20.87 1.73 28.88
N ARG A 547 -20.83 2.04 27.58
CA ARG A 547 -21.79 2.94 26.92
C ARG A 547 -23.17 2.32 26.82
N GLU A 548 -23.26 1.02 26.52
CA GLU A 548 -24.54 0.29 26.55
C GLU A 548 -25.16 0.34 27.95
N THR A 549 -24.36 0.05 28.97
CA THR A 549 -24.79 0.12 30.38
C THR A 549 -25.23 1.53 30.76
N ALA A 550 -24.47 2.55 30.35
CA ALA A 550 -24.77 3.95 30.64
C ALA A 550 -26.06 4.44 29.95
N TYR A 551 -26.35 3.92 28.75
CA TYR A 551 -27.55 4.28 27.99
C TYR A 551 -28.80 3.56 28.49
N ALA A 552 -28.65 2.33 29.00
CA ALA A 552 -29.74 1.55 29.60
C ALA A 552 -30.05 1.92 31.06
N ASP A 553 -29.30 2.85 31.66
CA ASP A 553 -29.50 3.28 33.05
C ASP A 553 -30.70 4.24 33.16
N ASP A 554 -31.80 3.75 33.73
CA ASP A 554 -33.02 4.53 34.00
C ASP A 554 -32.95 5.32 35.33
N GLY A 555 -31.74 5.54 35.85
CA GLY A 555 -31.49 6.30 37.06
C GLY A 555 -31.94 7.78 36.97
N PRO A 556 -32.22 8.43 38.12
CA PRO A 556 -32.63 9.84 38.15
C PRO A 556 -31.53 10.81 37.73
N GLU A 557 -30.27 10.39 37.77
CA GLU A 557 -29.12 11.15 37.26
C GLU A 557 -28.44 10.35 36.13
N PRO A 558 -27.93 11.02 35.07
CA PRO A 558 -27.23 10.34 33.99
C PRO A 558 -26.03 9.54 34.50
N HIS A 559 -25.87 8.32 33.99
CA HIS A 559 -24.72 7.49 34.30
C HIS A 559 -23.39 8.24 34.03
N TRP A 560 -22.39 8.07 34.90
CA TRP A 560 -21.13 8.85 34.85
C TRP A 560 -20.35 8.70 33.53
N ALA A 561 -20.55 7.59 32.83
CA ALA A 561 -19.90 7.28 31.57
C ALA A 561 -20.74 7.65 30.33
N TYR A 562 -21.93 8.22 30.51
CA TYR A 562 -22.83 8.59 29.42
C TYR A 562 -22.11 9.46 28.37
N ASP A 563 -21.39 10.49 28.83
CA ASP A 563 -20.63 11.42 27.99
C ASP A 563 -19.15 11.02 27.79
N LEU A 564 -18.78 9.75 27.93
CA LEU A 564 -17.39 9.30 27.87
C LEU A 564 -16.83 9.28 26.43
N ALA A 565 -15.81 10.11 26.19
CA ALA A 565 -15.01 10.07 24.98
C ALA A 565 -13.75 9.20 25.18
N LEU A 566 -13.41 8.43 24.15
CA LEU A 566 -12.23 7.58 24.09
C LEU A 566 -11.41 7.94 22.85
N LEU A 567 -10.24 8.50 23.06
CA LEU A 567 -9.18 8.51 22.06
C LEU A 567 -8.31 7.28 22.27
N TRP A 568 -8.18 6.48 21.22
CA TRP A 568 -7.40 5.25 21.23
C TRP A 568 -6.75 5.12 19.86
N GLU A 569 -5.43 5.04 19.83
CA GLU A 569 -4.67 4.99 18.59
C GLU A 569 -3.58 3.93 18.65
N ASP A 570 -3.86 2.74 18.12
CA ASP A 570 -2.89 1.69 17.84
C ASP A 570 -2.55 1.65 16.34
N PRO A 571 -1.35 2.08 15.94
CA PRO A 571 -0.95 2.08 14.54
C PRO A 571 -0.88 0.68 13.91
N ARG A 572 -0.90 -0.39 14.74
CA ARG A 572 -0.95 -1.78 14.25
C ARG A 572 -2.33 -2.17 13.74
N CYS A 573 -3.40 -1.55 14.24
CA CYS A 573 -4.79 -1.84 13.86
C CYS A 573 -5.25 -1.02 12.66
N LEU A 574 -4.58 0.10 12.36
CA LEU A 574 -4.91 1.01 11.26
C LEU A 574 -3.65 1.35 10.45
N PRO A 575 -2.99 0.34 9.83
CA PRO A 575 -1.80 0.62 9.03
C PRO A 575 -2.17 1.57 7.88
N ASP A 576 -1.36 2.61 7.70
CA ASP A 576 -1.43 3.40 6.47
C ASP A 576 -1.14 2.47 5.29
N PRO A 577 -2.00 2.43 4.26
CA PRO A 577 -1.65 1.76 3.01
C PRO A 577 -0.36 2.37 2.48
N VAL A 578 0.58 1.53 2.07
CA VAL A 578 1.74 1.95 1.27
C VAL A 578 1.18 2.57 0.00
N GLY A 579 1.09 3.91 -0.03
CA GLY A 579 0.39 4.66 -1.08
C GLY A 579 -0.13 6.05 -0.67
N TYR A 580 -0.27 6.36 0.62
CA TYR A 580 -0.76 7.67 1.08
C TYR A 580 0.33 8.63 1.62
N LEU A 581 1.59 8.44 1.24
CA LEU A 581 2.64 9.44 1.49
C LEU A 581 2.55 10.68 0.57
N HIS A 582 1.63 10.69 -0.41
CA HIS A 582 1.52 11.76 -1.40
C HIS A 582 0.06 12.17 -1.64
N SER A 583 -0.58 12.76 -0.63
CA SER A 583 -1.67 13.70 -0.90
C SER A 583 -1.05 15.08 -1.13
N PRO A 584 -1.34 15.78 -2.24
CA PRO A 584 -0.68 17.03 -2.63
C PRO A 584 -1.15 18.25 -1.81
N VAL A 585 -1.64 18.06 -0.59
CA VAL A 585 -1.94 19.16 0.34
C VAL A 585 -0.97 19.06 1.52
N GLY A 586 0.27 19.41 1.23
CA GLY A 586 1.24 19.92 2.20
C GLY A 586 1.22 21.45 2.20
#